data_AF-A0A257P7V4-F1
#
_entry.id   AF-A0A257P7V4-F1
#
_cell.length_a   1.000
_cell.length_b   1.000
_cell.length_c   1.000
_cell.angle_alpha   90.00
_cell.angle_beta   90.00
_cell.angle_gamma   90.00
#
_symmetry.space_group_name_H-M   'P 1'
#
loop_
_entity.id
_entity.type
_entity.pdbx_description
1 polymer ?
#
loop_
_entity_poly.entity_id
_entity_poly.type
_entity_poly.pdbx_seq_one_letter_code
_entity_poly.pdbx_strand_id
1 'polypeptide(L)' 'FQVRRHTIPVQPAQQVSYRISADALGRWAWHCHLMMHMDAGMFREILVS' A
#
# COMPACT_ATOMS: atom_id res chain seq x y z
N PHE A 1 17.08 -5.77 -12.62
CA PHE A 1 15.83 -6.49 -12.29
C PHE A 1 15.20 -5.81 -11.09
N GLN A 2 14.05 -5.12 -11.23
CA GLN A 2 13.29 -4.63 -10.09
C GLN A 2 12.23 -5.68 -9.73
N VAL A 3 12.33 -6.27 -8.53
CA VAL A 3 11.31 -7.20 -8.02
C VAL A 3 10.04 -6.40 -7.74
N ARG A 4 8.93 -6.75 -8.42
CA ARG A 4 7.62 -6.18 -8.10
C ARG A 4 7.14 -6.77 -6.77
N ARG A 5 6.63 -5.91 -5.87
CA ARG A 5 6.06 -6.31 -4.58
C ARG A 5 4.73 -5.59 -4.39
N HIS A 6 3.80 -6.24 -3.70
CA HIS A 6 2.53 -5.66 -3.27
C HIS A 6 2.57 -5.18 -1.80
N THR A 7 3.59 -5.61 -1.05
CA THR A 7 3.83 -5.17 0.34
C THR A 7 5.33 -4.91 0.53
N ILE A 8 5.66 -3.82 1.22
CA ILE A 8 7.03 -3.43 1.55
C ILE A 8 7.14 -3.12 3.06
N PRO A 9 8.16 -3.61 3.76
CA PRO A 9 8.42 -3.21 5.14
C PRO A 9 8.94 -1.76 5.16
N VAL A 10 8.43 -0.95 6.07
CA VAL A 10 8.90 0.43 6.31
C VAL A 10 9.34 0.51 7.78
N GLN A 11 10.61 0.81 8.01
CA GLN A 11 11.18 0.91 9.35
C GLN A 11 10.74 2.22 10.03
N PRO A 12 10.80 2.30 11.37
CA PRO A 12 10.57 3.55 12.08
C PRO A 12 11.45 4.68 11.54
N ALA A 13 10.86 5.86 11.34
CA ALA A 13 11.49 7.05 10.75
C ALA A 13 12.07 6.88 9.33
N GLN A 14 11.79 5.77 8.64
CA GLN A 14 12.17 5.58 7.25
C GLN A 14 11.13 6.21 6.31
N GLN A 15 11.61 6.82 5.22
CA GLN A 15 10.78 7.23 4.09
C GLN A 15 11.09 6.35 2.88
N VAL A 16 10.04 5.90 2.19
CA VAL A 16 10.14 5.08 0.97
C VAL A 16 9.34 5.73 -0.15
N SER A 17 9.93 5.80 -1.35
CA SER A 17 9.23 6.13 -2.59
C SER A 17 9.07 4.86 -3.44
N TYR A 18 7.89 4.65 -4.00
CA TYR A 18 7.60 3.52 -4.88
C TYR A 18 6.74 3.98 -6.06
N ARG A 19 6.76 3.17 -7.12
CA ARG A 19 5.94 3.38 -8.33
C ARG A 19 5.02 2.19 -8.52
N ILE A 20 3.76 2.48 -8.82
CA ILE A 20 2.75 1.49 -9.18
C ILE A 20 2.30 1.70 -10.63
N SER A 21 1.83 0.64 -11.26
CA SER A 21 1.02 0.71 -12.49
C SER A 21 -0.44 0.61 -12.06
N ALA A 22 -1.25 1.63 -12.36
CA ALA A 22 -2.68 1.66 -12.04
C ALA A 22 -3.50 1.27 -13.27
N ASP A 23 -3.35 0.04 -13.73
CA ASP A 23 -3.94 -0.51 -14.96
C ASP A 23 -5.24 -1.29 -14.73
N ALA A 24 -5.71 -1.38 -13.47
CA ALA A 24 -6.92 -2.08 -13.10
C ALA A 24 -7.93 -1.13 -12.43
N LEU A 25 -9.06 -0.90 -13.11
CA LEU A 25 -10.15 -0.04 -12.67
C LEU A 25 -10.80 -0.57 -11.38
N GLY A 26 -11.30 0.33 -10.55
CA GLY A 26 -12.08 0.00 -9.34
C GLY A 26 -11.52 0.60 -8.06
N ARG A 27 -12.04 0.10 -6.93
CA ARG A 27 -11.67 0.50 -5.57
C ARG A 27 -10.66 -0.49 -5.00
N TRP A 28 -9.53 0.02 -4.54
CA TRP A 28 -8.41 -0.80 -4.06
C TRP A 28 -8.07 -0.45 -2.61
N ALA A 29 -7.78 -1.49 -1.83
CA ALA A 29 -7.31 -1.34 -0.46
C ALA A 29 -5.84 -0.89 -0.44
N TRP A 30 -5.54 0.11 0.37
CA TRP A 30 -4.19 0.57 0.65
C TRP A 30 -4.02 0.77 2.15
N HIS A 31 -3.29 -0.13 2.80
CA HIS A 31 -3.28 -0.20 4.26
C HIS A 31 -1.99 -0.82 4.82
N CYS A 32 -1.82 -0.70 6.14
CA CYS A 32 -0.79 -1.46 6.85
C CYS A 32 -1.18 -2.94 6.91
N HIS A 33 -0.26 -3.85 6.60
CA HIS A 33 -0.51 -5.30 6.67
C HIS A 33 -0.48 -5.87 8.09
N LEU A 34 -0.17 -5.06 9.11
CA LEU A 34 -0.41 -5.41 10.49
C LEU A 34 -1.90 -5.21 10.78
N MET A 35 -2.66 -6.29 10.88
CA MET A 35 -4.12 -6.24 10.96
C MET A 35 -4.61 -5.36 12.12
N MET A 36 -3.94 -5.38 13.27
CA MET A 36 -4.29 -4.49 14.38
C MET A 36 -4.14 -2.99 14.03
N HIS A 37 -3.21 -2.63 13.14
CA HIS A 37 -3.08 -1.25 12.65
C HIS A 37 -4.12 -0.93 11.59
N MET A 38 -4.43 -1.89 10.71
CA MET A 38 -5.52 -1.76 9.73
C MET A 38 -6.85 -1.50 10.46
N ASP A 39 -7.18 -2.32 11.44
CA ASP A 39 -8.41 -2.23 12.25
C ASP A 39 -8.47 -0.93 13.07
N ALA A 40 -7.31 -0.42 13.51
CA ALA A 40 -7.18 0.87 14.18
C ALA A 40 -7.25 2.08 13.23
N GLY A 41 -7.41 1.88 11.92
CA GLY A 41 -7.63 2.95 10.94
C GLY A 41 -6.45 3.29 10.03
N MET A 42 -5.33 2.52 10.05
CA MET A 42 -4.30 2.60 9.02
C MET A 42 -4.74 1.92 7.71
N PHE A 43 -5.92 2.28 7.23
CA PHE A 43 -6.53 1.80 6.00
C PHE A 43 -7.04 2.98 5.17
N ARG A 44 -6.85 2.90 3.86
CA ARG A 44 -7.46 3.80 2.88
C ARG A 44 -7.94 3.02 1.67
N GLU A 45 -8.89 3.61 0.99
CA GLU A 45 -9.28 3.18 -0.34
C GLU A 45 -8.66 4.10 -1.40
N ILE A 46 -8.22 3.52 -2.51
CA ILE A 46 -7.77 4.21 -3.71
C ILE A 46 -8.75 3.90 -4.84
N LEU A 47 -9.26 4.92 -5.50
CA LEU A 47 -10.08 4.80 -6.71
C LEU A 47 -9.19 4.89 -7.95
N VAL A 48 -9.25 3.88 -8.81
CA VAL A 48 -8.70 3.91 -10.17
C VAL A 48 -9.89 4.02 -11.13
N SER A 49 -9.94 5.10 -11.89
CA SER A 49 -11.02 5.47 -12.82
C SER A 49 -10.46 5.88 -14.17
#